data_AF-A0AAP7KGB6-F1
#
_entry.id   AF-A0AAP7KGB6-F1
#
_cell.length_a   1.000
_cell.length_b   1.000
_cell.length_c   1.000
_cell.angle_alpha   90.00
_cell.angle_beta   90.00
_cell.angle_gamma   90.00
#
_symmetry.space_group_name_H-M   'P 1'
#
loop_
_entity.id
_entity.type
_entity.pdbx_description
1 polymer ?
#
loop_
_entity_poly.entity_id
_entity_poly.type
_entity_poly.pdbx_seq_one_letter_code
_entity_poly.pdbx_strand_id
1 'polypeptide(L)' 'MNVHYTVDGQAGSMLIPATYLLVARPEDLAELVTSDFWRNHQNPPECCVVHLHSVDNTDLGSFEVRSVTRPVFTAKAVS' A
#
# COMPACT_ATOMS: atom_id res chain seq x y z
N MET A 1 -10.60 9.90 -2.32
CA MET A 1 -11.39 8.81 -1.70
C MET A 1 -10.62 8.28 -0.51
N ASN A 2 -11.31 7.84 0.53
CA ASN A 2 -10.66 7.26 1.70
C ASN A 2 -10.59 5.74 1.53
N VAL A 3 -9.40 5.19 1.72
CA VAL A 3 -9.17 3.74 1.74
C VAL A 3 -8.90 3.37 3.19
N HIS A 4 -9.71 2.46 3.73
CA HIS A 4 -9.51 1.88 5.06
C HIS A 4 -9.02 0.45 4.92
N TYR A 5 -7.99 0.12 5.68
CA TYR A 5 -7.31 -1.16 5.58
C TYR A 5 -6.76 -1.61 6.93
N THR A 6 -6.37 -2.87 7.02
CA THR A 6 -5.50 -3.36 8.09
C THR A 6 -4.22 -3.94 7.52
N VAL A 7 -3.10 -3.81 8.25
CA VAL A 7 -1.81 -4.48 7.99
C VAL A 7 -1.50 -5.34 9.21
N ASP A 8 -1.48 -6.66 9.05
CA ASP A 8 -1.36 -7.63 10.15
C ASP A 8 -2.30 -7.32 11.33
N GLY A 9 -3.53 -6.88 11.01
CA GLY A 9 -4.57 -6.52 11.97
C GLY A 9 -4.49 -5.09 12.52
N GLN A 10 -3.46 -4.31 12.19
CA GLN A 10 -3.35 -2.90 12.58
C GLN A 10 -4.07 -2.00 11.57
N ALA A 11 -5.00 -1.19 12.05
CA ALA A 11 -5.79 -0.32 11.19
C ALA A 11 -4.97 0.84 10.61
N GLY A 12 -5.23 1.15 9.34
CA GLY A 12 -4.67 2.30 8.64
C GLY A 12 -5.71 2.94 7.72
N SER A 13 -5.39 4.14 7.24
CA SER A 13 -6.20 4.81 6.24
C SER A 13 -5.35 5.68 5.35
N MET A 14 -5.69 5.75 4.06
CA MET A 14 -5.00 6.55 3.08
C MET A 14 -5.98 7.33 2.20
N LEU A 15 -5.67 8.60 1.96
CA LEU A 15 -6.35 9.40 0.95
C LEU A 15 -5.77 9.13 -0.42
N ILE A 16 -6.58 8.55 -1.30
CA ILE A 16 -6.19 8.23 -2.68
C ILE A 16 -7.02 9.06 -3.66
N PRO A 17 -6.41 9.68 -4.69
CA PRO A 17 -7.16 10.32 -5.78
C PRO A 17 -8.12 9.35 -6.46
N ALA A 18 -9.37 9.77 -6.67
CA ALA A 18 -10.40 8.92 -7.30
C ALA A 18 -9.95 8.34 -8.65
N THR A 19 -9.19 9.12 -9.41
CA THR A 19 -8.64 8.72 -10.71
C THR A 19 -7.70 7.53 -10.65
N TYR A 20 -6.98 7.33 -9.53
CA TYR A 20 -6.10 6.18 -9.36
C TYR A 20 -6.90 4.89 -9.16
N LEU A 21 -8.01 4.96 -8.41
CA LEU A 21 -8.88 3.80 -8.16
C LEU A 21 -9.58 3.28 -9.43
N LEU A 22 -9.73 4.12 -10.47
CA LEU A 22 -10.32 3.71 -11.74
C LEU A 22 -9.43 2.75 -12.55
N VAL A 23 -8.13 2.75 -12.27
CA VAL A 23 -7.13 2.02 -13.08
C VAL A 23 -6.26 1.07 -12.26
N ALA A 24 -6.23 1.22 -10.94
CA ALA A 24 -5.46 0.37 -10.05
C ALA A 24 -6.13 -0.99 -9.87
N ARG A 25 -5.34 -2.06 -9.89
CA ARG A 25 -5.81 -3.36 -9.43
C ARG A 25 -5.82 -3.38 -7.89
N PRO A 26 -6.66 -4.21 -7.27
CA PRO A 26 -6.66 -4.36 -5.81
C PRO A 26 -5.27 -4.68 -5.23
N GLU A 27 -4.46 -5.48 -5.93
CA GLU A 27 -3.09 -5.81 -5.53
C GLU A 27 -2.18 -4.58 -5.53
N ASP A 28 -2.28 -3.71 -6.55
CA ASP A 28 -1.49 -2.49 -6.63
C ASP A 28 -1.85 -1.54 -5.46
N LEU A 29 -3.13 -1.50 -5.08
CA LEU A 29 -3.59 -0.74 -3.92
C LEU A 29 -3.09 -1.34 -2.60
N ALA A 30 -3.09 -2.67 -2.47
CA ALA A 30 -2.55 -3.36 -1.29
C ALA A 30 -1.06 -3.08 -1.11
N GLU A 31 -0.27 -3.13 -2.19
CA GLU A 31 1.15 -2.76 -2.18
C GLU A 31 1.36 -1.30 -1.75
N LEU A 32 0.56 -0.37 -2.29
CA LEU A 32 0.66 1.06 -2.00
C LEU A 32 0.37 1.38 -0.53
N VAL A 33 -0.74 0.87 0.02
CA VAL A 33 -1.10 1.12 1.42
C VAL A 33 -0.11 0.46 2.40
N THR A 34 0.43 -0.70 2.03
CA THR A 34 1.51 -1.36 2.79
C THR A 34 2.76 -0.50 2.82
N SER A 35 3.17 0.04 1.66
CA SER A 35 4.36 0.87 1.53
C SER A 35 4.27 2.14 2.38
N ASP A 36 3.13 2.82 2.36
CA ASP A 36 2.91 4.02 3.18
C ASP A 36 2.79 3.72 4.66
N PHE A 37 2.09 2.64 5.03
CA PHE A 37 1.99 2.19 6.41
C PHE A 37 3.39 2.00 6.99
N TRP A 38 4.23 1.21 6.34
CA TRP A 38 5.58 0.93 6.82
C TRP A 38 6.57 2.07 6.65
N ARG A 39 6.29 3.07 5.79
CA ARG A 39 7.14 4.28 5.68
C ARG A 39 7.21 5.04 7.01
N ASN A 40 6.14 4.97 7.80
CA ASN A 40 6.04 5.65 9.10
C ASN A 40 6.37 4.74 10.30
N HIS A 41 6.73 3.48 10.05
CA HIS A 41 7.08 2.50 11.08
C HIS A 41 8.52 2.02 10.92
N GLN A 42 9.14 1.60 12.01
CA GLN A 42 10.49 1.03 11.97
C GLN A 42 10.42 -0.46 11.62
N ASN A 43 11.38 -0.94 10.81
CA ASN A 43 11.59 -2.35 10.46
C ASN A 43 10.38 -3.04 9.79
N PRO A 44 10.10 -2.75 8.50
CA PRO A 44 9.10 -3.50 7.74
C PRO A 44 9.42 -5.00 7.70
N PRO A 45 8.43 -5.89 7.85
CA PRO A 45 8.62 -7.32 7.72
C PRO A 45 8.90 -7.73 6.27
N GLU A 46 9.40 -8.96 6.08
CA GLU A 46 9.57 -9.55 4.73
C GLU A 46 8.20 -9.80 4.06
N CYS A 47 7.18 -10.11 4.85
CA CYS A 47 5.83 -10.40 4.40
C CYS A 47 4.81 -9.92 5.44
N CYS A 48 3.68 -9.40 4.99
CA CYS A 48 2.53 -9.07 5.83
C CYS A 48 1.21 -9.32 5.07
N VAL A 49 0.12 -9.46 5.82
CA VAL A 49 -1.24 -9.58 5.26
C VAL A 49 -1.93 -8.23 5.34
N VAL A 50 -2.48 -7.78 4.22
CA VAL A 50 -3.24 -6.53 4.13
C VAL A 50 -4.69 -6.82 3.78
N HIS A 51 -5.63 -6.30 4.55
CA HIS A 51 -7.06 -6.38 4.23
C HIS A 51 -7.59 -5.01 3.84
N LEU A 52 -8.01 -4.86 2.59
CA LEU A 52 -8.63 -3.66 2.04
C LEU A 52 -10.15 -3.67 2.30
N HIS A 53 -10.53 -3.52 3.57
CA HIS A 53 -11.91 -3.77 4.02
C HIS A 53 -12.90 -2.63 3.72
N SER A 54 -12.45 -1.45 3.29
CA SER A 54 -13.34 -0.41 2.75
C SER A 54 -12.60 0.52 1.79
N VAL A 55 -12.82 0.30 0.50
CA VAL A 55 -12.41 1.13 -0.63
C VAL A 55 -13.67 1.65 -1.30
N ASP A 56 -13.99 2.92 -1.06
CA ASP A 56 -15.28 3.49 -1.49
C ASP A 56 -16.48 2.65 -1.05
N ASN A 57 -16.46 2.19 0.21
CA ASN A 57 -17.45 1.29 0.82
C ASN A 57 -17.51 -0.13 0.24
N THR A 58 -16.51 -0.53 -0.55
CA THR A 58 -16.36 -1.90 -1.07
C THR A 58 -15.23 -2.62 -0.35
N ASP A 59 -15.48 -3.85 0.12
CA ASP A 59 -14.43 -4.74 0.61
C ASP A 59 -13.75 -5.42 -0.58
N LEU A 60 -12.44 -5.20 -0.75
CA LEU A 60 -11.66 -5.81 -1.82
C LEU A 60 -10.94 -7.09 -1.39
N GLY A 61 -11.03 -7.47 -0.11
CA GLY A 61 -10.44 -8.68 0.44
C GLY A 61 -9.00 -8.52 0.93
N SER A 62 -8.38 -9.66 1.22
CA SER A 62 -7.05 -9.75 1.83
C SER A 62 -5.97 -10.19 0.84
N PHE A 63 -4.79 -9.60 0.97
CA PHE A 63 -3.65 -9.77 0.10
C PHE A 63 -2.40 -10.05 0.92
N GLU A 64 -1.60 -11.03 0.50
CA GLU A 64 -0.24 -11.20 1.00
C GLU A 64 0.69 -10.23 0.26
N VAL A 65 1.37 -9.35 0.98
CA VAL A 65 2.30 -8.37 0.42
C VAL A 65 3.70 -8.67 0.92
N ARG A 66 4.66 -8.75 -0.01
CA ARG A 66 6.06 -9.07 0.28
C ARG A 66 6.96 -7.87 0.01
N SER A 67 7.83 -7.55 0.96
CA SER A 67 8.89 -6.58 0.72
C SER A 67 9.99 -7.25 -0.10
N VAL A 68 10.33 -6.64 -1.24
CA VAL A 68 11.37 -7.14 -2.14
C VAL A 68 12.45 -6.08 -2.30
N THR A 69 13.70 -6.46 -2.07
CA THR A 69 14.84 -5.58 -2.36
C THR A 69 15.07 -5.58 -3.87
N ARG A 70 14.76 -4.46 -4.54
CA ARG A 70 15.05 -4.25 -5.97
C ARG A 70 16.20 -3.25 -6.13
N PRO A 71 16.97 -3.29 -7.23
CA PRO A 71 17.95 -2.25 -7.52
C PRO A 71 17.27 -0.88 -7.60
N VAL A 72 17.67 0.05 -6.73
CA VAL A 72 17.21 1.44 -6.77
C VAL A 72 18.24 2.27 -7.51
N PHE A 73 17.87 2.77 -8.69
CA PHE A 73 18.69 3.71 -9.46
C PHE A 73 18.39 5.13 -9.00
N THR A 74 19.43 5.91 -8.69
CA THR A 74 19.31 7.31 -8.27
C THR A 74 19.94 8.22 -9.31
N ALA A 75 19.34 9.39 -9.53
CA ALA A 75 19.87 10.42 -10.42
C ALA A 75 20.40 11.60 -9.61
N LYS A 76 21.47 12.23 -10.11
CA LYS A 76 21.91 13.55 -9.64
C LYS A 76 21.85 14.53 -10.80
N ALA A 77 21.54 15.79 -10.52
CA ALA A 77 21.68 16.85 -11.51
C ALA A 77 23.14 16.96 -11.94
N VAL A 78 23.38 16.99 -13.25
CA VAL A 78 24.68 17.33 -13.84
C VAL A 78 24.57 18.77 -14.35
N SER A 79 25.39 19.64 -13.77
CA SER A 79 25.65 21.00 -14.23
C SER A 79 26.66 20.99 -15.36
#